data_AF-A0A7T4YIX1-F1
#
_entry.id   AF-A0A7T4YIX1-F1
#
_cell.length_a   1.000
_cell.length_b   1.000
_cell.length_c   1.000
_cell.angle_alpha   90.00
_cell.angle_beta   90.00
_cell.angle_gamma   90.00
#
_symmetry.space_group_name_H-M   'P 1'
#
loop_
_entity.id
_entity.type
_entity.pdbx_description
1 polymer ?
#
loop_
_entity_poly.entity_id
_entity_poly.type
_entity_poly.pdbx_seq_one_letter_code
_entity_poly.pdbx_strand_id
1 'polypeptide(L)'
;MIAKLATLASAAAIASTSYAAYSGPSVILNEYNAVGSTKHLKETNFADSDKADTQFGRILGNGGNWFELVVLGDGTTGSTVNLQGATLSWVEEETNGTLTLSNDAFWANLTAGTILTFAENDVITSQAGTDIVNGSDTSLNFASGDNWAHIYAGDTSLISSFTTNDDGIFSVGNDSWNLTLTDASAATIFGPIGEDTGGATGGVNSKEVFKYEGQLTVPFDVVNYNDGSSSSFGQANVWSSGEFSQDFSSFIAVPEPASFLLLTLGSFALLRRKA
;
A
#
# COMPACT_ATOMS: atom_id res chain seq x y z
N MET A 1 2.32 58.40 -48.06
CA MET A 1 3.17 57.34 -47.47
C MET A 1 2.94 57.35 -45.98
N ILE A 2 2.14 56.41 -45.47
CA ILE A 2 1.81 56.27 -44.05
C ILE A 2 2.63 55.09 -43.54
N ALA A 3 3.55 55.34 -42.61
CA ALA A 3 4.33 54.30 -41.97
C ALA A 3 3.44 53.49 -41.03
N LYS A 4 3.33 52.18 -41.29
CA LYS A 4 2.67 51.22 -40.40
C LYS A 4 3.52 51.05 -39.15
N LEU A 5 2.99 51.45 -38.00
CA LEU A 5 3.48 51.06 -36.68
C LEU A 5 3.30 49.55 -36.53
N ALA A 6 4.40 48.81 -36.39
CA ALA A 6 4.37 47.40 -36.02
C ALA A 6 4.44 47.31 -34.49
N THR A 7 3.31 47.01 -33.85
CA THR A 7 3.24 46.70 -32.42
C THR A 7 3.75 45.27 -32.22
N LEU A 8 4.98 45.13 -31.70
CA LEU A 8 5.46 43.87 -31.15
C LEU A 8 4.78 43.64 -29.80
N ALA A 9 3.73 42.82 -29.78
CA ALA A 9 3.24 42.23 -28.55
C ALA A 9 4.17 41.08 -28.18
N SER A 10 5.09 41.31 -27.24
CA SER A 10 5.81 40.23 -26.58
C SER A 10 4.80 39.36 -25.86
N ALA A 11 4.56 38.14 -26.37
CA ALA A 11 3.81 37.13 -25.66
C ALA A 11 4.61 36.75 -24.41
N ALA A 12 4.05 37.07 -23.24
CA ALA A 12 4.58 36.61 -21.96
C ALA A 12 4.52 35.07 -21.96
N ALA A 13 5.66 34.43 -21.73
CA ALA A 13 5.72 33.00 -21.50
C ALA A 13 4.91 32.69 -20.24
N ILE A 14 3.77 32.02 -20.40
CA ILE A 14 3.09 31.39 -19.27
C ILE A 14 3.89 30.13 -18.97
N ALA A 15 4.92 30.27 -18.14
CA ALA A 15 5.52 29.12 -17.47
C ALA A 15 4.50 28.62 -16.43
N SER A 16 3.62 27.71 -16.83
CA SER A 16 2.80 26.96 -15.89
C SER A 16 3.64 25.82 -15.31
N THR A 17 4.51 26.14 -14.35
CA THR A 17 4.99 25.16 -13.38
C THR A 17 4.21 25.36 -12.10
N SER A 18 3.03 24.77 -12.03
CA SER A 18 2.29 24.62 -10.79
C SER A 18 2.22 23.15 -10.42
N TYR A 19 3.22 22.66 -9.70
CA TYR A 19 3.05 21.57 -8.74
C TYR A 19 3.75 21.96 -7.46
N ALA A 20 2.98 22.47 -6.52
CA ALA A 20 3.35 22.48 -5.11
C ALA A 20 2.09 22.10 -4.34
N ALA A 21 1.94 20.80 -4.08
CA ALA A 21 1.10 20.25 -3.01
C ALA A 21 1.39 18.76 -2.88
N TYR A 22 2.51 18.41 -2.26
CA TYR A 22 2.68 17.10 -1.65
C TYR A 22 3.34 17.27 -0.29
N SER A 23 2.60 17.06 0.79
CA SER A 23 3.13 17.07 2.16
C SER A 23 2.68 15.85 2.96
N GLY A 24 2.10 14.85 2.28
CA GLY A 24 1.73 13.57 2.89
C GLY A 24 2.87 12.56 2.70
N PRO A 25 2.80 11.40 3.35
CA PRO A 25 3.69 10.29 3.09
C PRO A 25 3.26 9.49 1.85
N SER A 26 4.22 9.02 1.06
CA SER A 26 3.97 8.35 -0.23
C SER A 26 3.65 6.87 -0.08
N VAL A 27 3.80 6.40 1.14
CA VAL A 27 3.53 5.06 1.62
C VAL A 27 2.99 5.22 3.04
N ILE A 28 1.99 4.44 3.41
CA ILE A 28 1.46 4.41 4.78
C ILE A 28 1.45 2.98 5.31
N LEU A 29 1.53 2.83 6.63
CA LEU A 29 1.19 1.58 7.30
C LEU A 29 -0.30 1.29 7.07
N ASN A 30 -0.61 0.10 6.57
CA ASN A 30 -1.98 -0.30 6.30
C ASN A 30 -2.54 -1.13 7.43
N GLU A 31 -1.79 -2.15 7.84
CA GLU A 31 -2.17 -3.08 8.91
C GLU A 31 -0.89 -3.68 9.52
N TYR A 32 -0.88 -4.01 10.81
CA TYR A 32 0.08 -4.97 11.37
C TYR A 32 -0.61 -5.90 12.35
N ASN A 33 -0.05 -7.10 12.46
CA ASN A 33 -0.58 -8.13 13.33
C ASN A 33 0.01 -8.06 14.74
N ALA A 34 -0.85 -7.87 15.75
CA ALA A 34 -0.45 -7.98 17.16
C ALA A 34 -0.97 -9.28 17.81
N VAL A 35 -1.61 -10.17 17.05
CA VAL A 35 -2.16 -11.41 17.60
C VAL A 35 -1.04 -12.34 18.03
N GLY A 36 -0.94 -12.60 19.33
CA GLY A 36 0.09 -13.47 19.89
C GLY A 36 0.01 -14.89 19.33
N SER A 37 1.16 -15.56 19.19
CA SER A 37 1.32 -16.87 18.52
C SER A 37 0.43 -18.01 19.06
N THR A 38 -0.09 -17.88 20.29
CA THR A 38 -0.97 -18.87 20.94
C THR A 38 -2.45 -18.46 20.98
N LYS A 39 -2.81 -17.34 20.34
CA LYS A 39 -4.14 -16.72 20.37
C LYS A 39 -4.73 -16.68 18.97
N HIS A 40 -6.02 -16.39 18.89
CA HIS A 40 -6.73 -16.09 17.65
C HIS A 40 -7.09 -14.60 17.63
N LEU A 41 -7.52 -14.11 16.48
CA LEU A 41 -8.08 -12.77 16.40
C LEU A 41 -9.28 -12.64 17.36
N LYS A 42 -9.27 -11.56 18.13
CA LYS A 42 -10.16 -11.18 19.24
C LYS A 42 -10.19 -12.09 20.47
N GLU A 43 -9.87 -13.38 20.34
CA GLU A 43 -10.02 -14.35 21.42
C GLU A 43 -8.83 -15.30 21.58
N THR A 44 -8.72 -15.94 22.74
CA THR A 44 -7.60 -16.88 22.99
C THR A 44 -7.86 -18.23 22.31
N ASN A 45 -9.04 -18.80 22.52
CA ASN A 45 -9.36 -20.13 21.98
C ASN A 45 -10.09 -20.04 20.65
N PHE A 46 -9.86 -21.03 19.80
CA PHE A 46 -10.57 -21.18 18.52
C PHE A 46 -12.09 -21.22 18.68
N ALA A 47 -12.59 -21.91 19.71
CA ALA A 47 -14.02 -22.07 19.96
C ALA A 47 -14.73 -20.76 20.32
N ASP A 48 -13.97 -19.79 20.85
CA ASP A 48 -14.49 -18.51 21.35
C ASP A 48 -14.37 -17.42 20.27
N SER A 49 -13.48 -17.57 19.30
CA SER A 49 -13.26 -16.60 18.22
C SER A 49 -14.27 -16.78 17.08
N ASP A 50 -15.10 -15.77 16.82
CA ASP A 50 -15.90 -15.64 15.58
C ASP A 50 -15.19 -14.74 14.54
N LYS A 51 -14.04 -14.16 14.88
CA LYS A 51 -13.29 -13.23 14.05
C LYS A 51 -12.23 -13.96 13.26
N ALA A 52 -12.03 -13.54 12.02
CA ALA A 52 -11.13 -14.16 11.08
C ALA A 52 -10.45 -13.09 10.25
N ASP A 53 -9.27 -13.42 9.78
CA ASP A 53 -8.70 -12.75 8.62
C ASP A 53 -9.39 -13.23 7.35
N THR A 54 -9.58 -12.34 6.37
CA THR A 54 -10.31 -12.66 5.13
C THR A 54 -9.59 -13.67 4.24
N GLN A 55 -8.27 -13.80 4.35
CA GLN A 55 -7.42 -14.69 3.57
C GLN A 55 -6.98 -15.91 4.38
N PHE A 56 -6.56 -15.72 5.64
CA PHE A 56 -6.15 -16.83 6.50
C PHE A 56 -7.33 -17.64 7.04
N GLY A 57 -8.49 -17.02 7.26
CA GLY A 57 -9.50 -17.57 8.15
C GLY A 57 -9.10 -17.46 9.63
N ARG A 58 -9.52 -18.43 10.44
CA ARG A 58 -9.17 -18.51 11.87
C ARG A 58 -7.96 -19.41 12.07
N ILE A 59 -6.80 -18.80 12.26
CA ILE A 59 -5.53 -19.49 12.58
C ILE A 59 -4.89 -18.89 13.83
N LEU A 60 -4.03 -19.68 14.48
CA LEU A 60 -3.23 -19.23 15.61
C LEU A 60 -2.23 -18.17 15.17
N GLY A 61 -2.05 -17.13 15.99
CA GLY A 61 -1.13 -16.03 15.74
C GLY A 61 -1.49 -15.17 14.53
N ASN A 62 -2.66 -15.39 13.90
CA ASN A 62 -3.10 -14.66 12.71
C ASN A 62 -2.01 -14.53 11.63
N GLY A 63 -1.25 -15.59 11.36
CA GLY A 63 -0.18 -15.59 10.35
C GLY A 63 1.21 -15.25 10.86
N GLY A 64 1.38 -14.97 12.16
CA GLY A 64 2.68 -14.67 12.77
C GLY A 64 3.10 -13.22 12.55
N ASN A 65 4.40 -12.97 12.41
CA ASN A 65 4.91 -11.62 12.26
C ASN A 65 4.74 -11.10 10.83
N TRP A 66 3.84 -10.13 10.65
CA TRP A 66 3.65 -9.41 9.40
C TRP A 66 3.09 -8.01 9.60
N PHE A 67 3.42 -7.13 8.65
CA PHE A 67 2.80 -5.81 8.50
C PHE A 67 2.64 -5.48 7.02
N GLU A 68 1.76 -4.53 6.75
CA GLU A 68 1.40 -4.11 5.42
C GLU A 68 1.60 -2.61 5.24
N LEU A 69 2.02 -2.25 4.05
CA LEU A 69 2.06 -0.87 3.61
C LEU A 69 1.14 -0.71 2.41
N VAL A 70 0.57 0.49 2.25
CA VAL A 70 -0.08 0.91 1.01
C VAL A 70 0.72 2.02 0.37
N VAL A 71 1.05 1.86 -0.90
CA VAL A 71 1.69 2.89 -1.72
C VAL A 71 0.63 3.90 -2.14
N LEU A 72 0.75 5.15 -1.70
CA LEU A 72 -0.18 6.23 -2.08
C LEU A 72 0.34 7.06 -3.26
N GLY A 73 1.67 7.07 -3.47
CA GLY A 73 2.29 7.97 -4.45
C GLY A 73 1.98 9.43 -4.13
N ASP A 74 1.58 10.19 -5.16
CA ASP A 74 1.09 11.56 -5.00
C ASP A 74 -0.45 11.65 -4.82
N GLY A 75 -1.11 10.49 -4.68
CA GLY A 75 -2.57 10.37 -4.59
C GLY A 75 -3.27 10.30 -5.95
N THR A 76 -2.53 10.33 -7.06
CA THR A 76 -3.10 10.21 -8.41
C THR A 76 -2.85 8.83 -9.03
N THR A 77 -3.78 8.44 -9.91
CA THR A 77 -3.71 7.19 -10.68
C THR A 77 -2.40 7.10 -11.48
N GLY A 78 -1.69 5.98 -11.35
CA GLY A 78 -0.46 5.73 -12.09
C GLY A 78 0.78 6.47 -11.55
N SER A 79 0.67 7.21 -10.45
CA SER A 79 1.84 7.72 -9.74
C SER A 79 2.67 6.57 -9.17
N THR A 80 3.99 6.77 -9.06
CA THR A 80 4.92 5.73 -8.60
C THR A 80 5.85 6.24 -7.50
N VAL A 81 6.29 5.33 -6.64
CA VAL A 81 7.25 5.59 -5.56
C VAL A 81 8.50 4.74 -5.78
N ASN A 82 9.67 5.34 -5.55
CA ASN A 82 10.94 4.62 -5.49
C ASN A 82 11.32 4.36 -4.02
N LEU A 83 11.47 3.08 -3.67
CA LEU A 83 11.91 2.63 -2.35
C LEU A 83 13.24 1.85 -2.40
N GLN A 84 14.00 1.93 -3.49
CA GLN A 84 15.33 1.30 -3.56
C GLN A 84 16.22 1.83 -2.44
N GLY A 85 16.81 0.92 -1.65
CA GLY A 85 17.64 1.28 -0.51
C GLY A 85 16.90 1.92 0.67
N ALA A 86 15.57 2.00 0.64
CA ALA A 86 14.78 2.51 1.75
C ALA A 86 14.90 1.60 2.98
N THR A 87 14.71 2.15 4.17
CA THR A 87 14.81 1.41 5.43
C THR A 87 13.52 1.51 6.22
N LEU A 88 13.00 0.34 6.60
CA LEU A 88 11.89 0.17 7.53
C LEU A 88 12.48 -0.07 8.92
N SER A 89 12.31 0.88 9.84
CA SER A 89 12.77 0.79 11.22
C SER A 89 11.58 0.54 12.13
N TRP A 90 11.60 -0.57 12.85
CA TRP A 90 10.55 -0.95 13.80
C TRP A 90 11.08 -0.91 15.22
N VAL A 91 10.21 -0.58 16.18
CA VAL A 91 10.52 -0.49 17.61
C VAL A 91 9.34 -1.04 18.40
N GLU A 92 9.65 -1.80 19.44
CA GLU A 92 8.78 -2.18 20.57
C GLU A 92 9.49 -1.78 21.87
N GLU A 93 8.88 -2.04 23.03
CA GLU A 93 9.44 -1.65 24.33
C GLU A 93 10.87 -2.19 24.56
N GLU A 94 11.12 -3.48 24.30
CA GLU A 94 12.41 -4.14 24.55
C GLU A 94 13.16 -4.55 23.26
N THR A 95 12.45 -4.63 22.14
CA THR A 95 12.96 -5.09 20.84
C THR A 95 12.88 -3.98 19.78
N ASN A 96 13.79 -4.02 18.82
CA ASN A 96 13.83 -3.10 17.69
C ASN A 96 14.66 -3.70 16.57
N GLY A 97 14.47 -3.15 15.37
CA GLY A 97 15.20 -3.60 14.22
C GLY A 97 14.98 -2.76 12.99
N THR A 98 15.61 -3.20 11.91
CA THR A 98 15.51 -2.57 10.60
C THR A 98 15.40 -3.62 9.50
N LEU A 99 14.69 -3.30 8.42
CA LEU A 99 14.75 -3.99 7.13
C LEU A 99 15.19 -2.96 6.08
N THR A 100 16.33 -3.17 5.42
CA THR A 100 16.80 -2.32 4.33
C THR A 100 16.47 -2.97 3.00
N LEU A 101 15.61 -2.32 2.22
CA LEU A 101 15.22 -2.78 0.89
C LEU A 101 16.42 -2.77 -0.06
N SER A 102 16.46 -3.73 -0.98
CA SER A 102 17.54 -3.84 -1.96
C SER A 102 17.43 -2.78 -3.06
N ASN A 103 18.36 -2.84 -4.02
CA ASN A 103 18.28 -2.06 -5.27
C ASN A 103 17.55 -2.82 -6.38
N ASP A 104 16.70 -3.80 -6.06
CA ASP A 104 15.91 -4.51 -7.06
C ASP A 104 15.02 -3.55 -7.87
N ALA A 105 14.73 -3.90 -9.12
CA ALA A 105 13.93 -3.09 -10.01
C ALA A 105 12.46 -2.97 -9.55
N PHE A 106 11.96 -3.95 -8.81
CA PHE A 106 10.63 -3.91 -8.19
C PHE A 106 10.45 -2.65 -7.33
N TRP A 107 11.46 -2.30 -6.53
CA TRP A 107 11.42 -1.14 -5.65
C TRP A 107 11.50 0.21 -6.37
N ALA A 108 11.92 0.24 -7.63
CA ALA A 108 12.18 1.49 -8.34
C ALA A 108 10.91 2.25 -8.75
N ASN A 109 9.80 1.54 -9.01
CA ASN A 109 8.58 2.10 -9.58
C ASN A 109 7.31 1.44 -9.00
N LEU A 110 7.17 1.45 -7.68
CA LEU A 110 5.98 0.93 -7.04
C LEU A 110 4.77 1.80 -7.38
N THR A 111 3.77 1.21 -8.01
CA THR A 111 2.57 1.96 -8.45
C THR A 111 1.68 2.26 -7.26
N ALA A 112 1.11 3.46 -7.21
CA ALA A 112 0.11 3.82 -6.20
C ALA A 112 -1.06 2.82 -6.23
N GLY A 113 -1.59 2.51 -5.05
CA GLY A 113 -2.55 1.44 -4.84
C GLY A 113 -1.94 0.05 -4.62
N THR A 114 -0.61 -0.12 -4.67
CA THR A 114 0.02 -1.40 -4.29
C THR A 114 -0.09 -1.62 -2.78
N ILE A 115 -0.53 -2.82 -2.37
CA ILE A 115 -0.40 -3.34 -1.01
C ILE A 115 0.91 -4.14 -0.94
N LEU A 116 1.79 -3.77 -0.02
CA LEU A 116 3.06 -4.45 0.23
C LEU A 116 2.97 -5.16 1.57
N THR A 117 2.95 -6.49 1.59
CA THR A 117 2.95 -7.26 2.84
C THR A 117 4.33 -7.80 3.11
N PHE A 118 4.92 -7.45 4.25
CA PHE A 118 6.17 -8.01 4.74
C PHE A 118 5.87 -9.07 5.78
N ALA A 119 6.39 -10.28 5.63
CA ALA A 119 6.22 -11.37 6.59
C ALA A 119 7.53 -12.09 6.89
N GLU A 120 7.64 -12.63 8.10
CA GLU A 120 8.78 -13.47 8.48
C GLU A 120 8.71 -14.89 7.90
N ASN A 121 7.52 -15.36 7.53
CA ASN A 121 7.35 -16.71 7.01
C ASN A 121 7.40 -16.71 5.49
N ASP A 122 8.19 -17.61 4.92
CA ASP A 122 8.25 -17.84 3.47
C ASP A 122 7.03 -18.63 2.97
N VAL A 123 6.41 -19.45 3.82
CA VAL A 123 5.15 -20.14 3.51
C VAL A 123 4.11 -19.82 4.58
N ILE A 124 2.93 -19.38 4.14
CA ILE A 124 1.79 -19.16 5.03
C ILE A 124 0.62 -19.99 4.52
N THR A 125 0.05 -20.80 5.40
CA THR A 125 -1.06 -21.69 5.10
C THR A 125 -2.33 -21.19 5.80
N SER A 126 -3.40 -21.04 5.04
CA SER A 126 -4.73 -20.71 5.55
C SER A 126 -5.32 -21.81 6.44
N GLN A 127 -6.39 -21.48 7.17
CA GLN A 127 -7.19 -22.42 7.96
C GLN A 127 -7.64 -23.65 7.15
N ALA A 128 -7.89 -23.48 5.85
CA ALA A 128 -8.31 -24.57 4.95
C ALA A 128 -7.16 -25.54 4.57
N GLY A 129 -5.92 -25.24 4.97
CA GLY A 129 -4.74 -26.02 4.58
C GLY A 129 -4.19 -25.65 3.20
N THR A 130 -4.64 -24.54 2.62
CA THR A 130 -4.12 -24.01 1.34
C THR A 130 -3.00 -23.04 1.62
N ASP A 131 -1.84 -23.25 1.00
CA ASP A 131 -0.76 -22.27 0.97
C ASP A 131 -1.22 -21.06 0.17
N ILE A 132 -1.29 -19.91 0.85
CA ILE A 132 -1.67 -18.62 0.26
C ILE A 132 -0.44 -17.79 -0.12
N VAL A 133 0.72 -18.15 0.42
CA VAL A 133 2.03 -17.55 0.17
C VAL A 133 3.04 -18.68 0.07
N ASN A 134 3.96 -18.55 -0.90
CA ASN A 134 5.11 -19.45 -1.07
C ASN A 134 6.28 -18.66 -1.68
N GLY A 135 7.08 -18.06 -0.82
CA GLY A 135 8.11 -17.08 -1.14
C GLY A 135 7.54 -15.70 -1.39
N SER A 136 8.43 -14.78 -1.75
CA SER A 136 8.03 -13.45 -2.22
C SER A 136 7.29 -13.54 -3.56
N ASP A 137 6.29 -12.70 -3.72
CA ASP A 137 5.59 -12.47 -4.98
C ASP A 137 5.53 -10.97 -5.25
N THR A 138 6.18 -10.55 -6.33
CA THR A 138 6.22 -9.16 -6.79
C THR A 138 5.46 -8.97 -8.11
N SER A 139 4.75 -10.01 -8.56
CA SER A 139 3.95 -9.94 -9.77
C SER A 139 2.65 -9.18 -9.49
N LEU A 140 2.48 -8.04 -10.15
CA LEU A 140 1.31 -7.18 -9.99
C LEU A 140 0.52 -7.13 -11.30
N ASN A 141 -0.80 -7.23 -11.20
CA ASN A 141 -1.72 -7.06 -12.32
C ASN A 141 -2.99 -6.29 -11.89
N PHE A 142 -2.85 -4.98 -11.81
CA PHE A 142 -3.94 -4.05 -11.49
C PHE A 142 -5.17 -4.22 -12.40
N ALA A 143 -4.99 -4.65 -13.66
CA ALA A 143 -6.11 -4.85 -14.58
C ALA A 143 -6.97 -6.08 -14.21
N SER A 144 -6.40 -7.07 -13.53
CA SER A 144 -7.15 -8.20 -12.95
C SER A 144 -7.52 -7.99 -11.48
N GLY A 145 -7.24 -6.81 -10.91
CA GLY A 145 -7.46 -6.51 -9.49
C GLY A 145 -6.38 -7.07 -8.56
N ASP A 146 -5.22 -7.47 -9.11
CA ASP A 146 -4.09 -7.94 -8.34
C ASP A 146 -3.10 -6.80 -8.11
N ASN A 147 -3.25 -6.14 -6.97
CA ASN A 147 -2.42 -5.02 -6.53
C ASN A 147 -1.61 -5.38 -5.27
N TRP A 148 -1.44 -6.67 -4.98
CA TRP A 148 -0.77 -7.15 -3.78
C TRP A 148 0.59 -7.75 -4.12
N ALA A 149 1.62 -7.31 -3.40
CA ALA A 149 2.91 -7.97 -3.40
C ALA A 149 3.22 -8.50 -2.00
N HIS A 150 3.68 -9.74 -1.96
CA HIS A 150 4.17 -10.39 -0.76
C HIS A 150 5.70 -10.39 -0.73
N ILE A 151 6.27 -10.02 0.41
CA ILE A 151 7.72 -9.95 0.61
C ILE A 151 8.07 -10.80 1.82
N TYR A 152 8.71 -11.93 1.58
CA TYR A 152 9.38 -12.67 2.64
C TYR A 152 10.59 -11.86 3.09
N ALA A 153 10.64 -11.49 4.38
CA ALA A 153 11.69 -10.63 4.90
C ALA A 153 13.10 -11.25 4.84
N GLY A 154 13.20 -12.58 4.66
CA GLY A 154 14.47 -13.27 4.42
C GLY A 154 14.88 -13.36 2.95
N ASP A 155 14.07 -12.83 2.01
CA ASP A 155 14.41 -12.82 0.60
C ASP A 155 15.52 -11.80 0.31
N THR A 156 16.75 -12.29 0.22
CA THR A 156 17.95 -11.47 -0.03
C THR A 156 17.97 -10.76 -1.38
N SER A 157 17.07 -11.08 -2.31
CA SER A 157 16.92 -10.33 -3.56
C SER A 157 16.15 -9.03 -3.36
N LEU A 158 15.19 -9.01 -2.44
CA LEU A 158 14.33 -7.87 -2.13
C LEU A 158 14.77 -7.11 -0.87
N ILE A 159 15.38 -7.81 0.09
CA ILE A 159 15.89 -7.25 1.36
C ILE A 159 17.41 -7.37 1.36
N SER A 160 18.11 -6.24 1.36
CA SER A 160 19.58 -6.21 1.33
C SER A 160 20.21 -6.56 2.68
N SER A 161 19.58 -6.13 3.77
CA SER A 161 20.02 -6.41 5.14
C SER A 161 18.88 -6.20 6.13
N PHE A 162 18.99 -6.83 7.29
CA PHE A 162 18.15 -6.53 8.44
C PHE A 162 19.00 -6.50 9.72
N THR A 163 18.49 -5.81 10.73
CA THR A 163 19.00 -5.87 12.11
C THR A 163 17.84 -6.15 13.04
N THR A 164 18.06 -6.92 14.09
CA THR A 164 17.04 -7.21 15.10
C THR A 164 17.73 -7.65 16.38
N ASN A 165 17.14 -7.34 17.52
CA ASN A 165 17.48 -7.93 18.83
C ASN A 165 16.40 -8.91 19.33
N ASP A 166 15.47 -9.30 18.47
CA ASP A 166 14.49 -10.37 18.69
C ASP A 166 14.96 -11.71 18.07
N ASP A 167 14.28 -12.82 18.38
CA ASP A 167 14.64 -14.19 17.96
C ASP A 167 14.33 -14.51 16.47
N GLY A 168 13.91 -13.53 15.67
CA GLY A 168 13.56 -13.63 14.24
C GLY A 168 14.35 -12.72 13.30
N ILE A 169 13.72 -12.33 12.19
CA ILE A 169 14.10 -11.28 11.23
C ILE A 169 13.52 -9.92 11.67
N PHE A 170 12.25 -9.89 12.10
CA PHE A 170 11.59 -8.72 12.67
C PHE A 170 10.40 -9.13 13.56
N SER A 171 10.02 -8.25 14.50
CA SER A 171 8.83 -8.46 15.34
C SER A 171 7.71 -7.50 14.98
N VAL A 172 6.47 -7.94 15.20
CA VAL A 172 5.27 -7.12 15.36
C VAL A 172 4.50 -7.60 16.58
N GLY A 173 3.92 -6.67 17.34
CA GLY A 173 3.35 -7.02 18.63
C GLY A 173 2.51 -5.93 19.25
N ASN A 174 2.19 -6.14 20.53
CA ASN A 174 1.27 -5.32 21.31
C ASN A 174 2.00 -4.50 22.41
N ASP A 175 3.32 -4.36 22.27
CA ASP A 175 4.21 -3.83 23.29
C ASP A 175 4.82 -2.51 22.79
N SER A 176 3.95 -1.54 22.47
CA SER A 176 4.32 -0.22 21.94
C SER A 176 4.96 -0.26 20.54
N TRP A 177 4.47 -1.16 19.67
CA TRP A 177 5.05 -1.33 18.34
C TRP A 177 4.88 -0.09 17.46
N ASN A 178 5.94 0.31 16.75
CA ASN A 178 5.96 1.48 15.87
C ASN A 178 6.85 1.28 14.64
N LEU A 179 6.46 1.85 13.51
CA LEU A 179 7.21 1.79 12.25
C LEU A 179 7.56 3.18 11.70
N THR A 180 8.81 3.33 11.28
CA THR A 180 9.29 4.48 10.49
C THR A 180 9.87 3.98 9.18
N LEU A 181 9.56 4.65 8.07
CA LEU A 181 10.16 4.41 6.77
C LEU A 181 11.00 5.61 6.34
N THR A 182 12.27 5.36 6.00
CA THR A 182 13.18 6.36 5.45
C THR A 182 13.65 5.98 4.05
N ASP A 183 13.96 6.97 3.22
CA ASP A 183 14.59 6.75 1.92
C ASP A 183 16.08 6.36 2.06
N ALA A 184 16.74 6.05 0.94
CA ALA A 184 18.16 5.71 0.90
C ALA A 184 19.11 6.84 1.38
N SER A 185 18.61 8.08 1.46
CA SER A 185 19.33 9.24 2.03
C SER A 185 19.00 9.47 3.51
N ALA A 186 18.27 8.54 4.13
CA ALA A 186 17.75 8.60 5.50
C ALA A 186 16.72 9.73 5.75
N ALA A 187 16.10 10.27 4.71
CA ALA A 187 14.98 11.19 4.87
C ALA A 187 13.69 10.41 5.18
N THR A 188 12.90 10.87 6.15
CA THR A 188 11.64 10.21 6.53
C THR A 188 10.62 10.33 5.39
N ILE A 189 10.15 9.17 4.91
CA ILE A 189 9.02 9.04 3.99
C ILE A 189 7.72 8.96 4.78
N PHE A 190 7.72 8.17 5.86
CA PHE A 190 6.55 7.90 6.68
C PHE A 190 6.94 7.58 8.13
N GLY A 191 6.03 7.88 9.05
CA GLY A 191 6.15 7.50 10.46
C GLY A 191 6.99 8.45 11.32
N PRO A 192 7.18 8.11 12.60
CA PRO A 192 6.70 6.88 13.23
C PRO A 192 5.16 6.81 13.34
N ILE A 193 4.57 5.65 13.08
CA ILE A 193 3.15 5.32 13.34
C ILE A 193 3.08 3.94 14.00
N GLY A 194 2.16 3.80 14.95
CA GLY A 194 1.89 2.58 15.68
C GLY A 194 1.18 2.91 16.99
N GLU A 195 1.39 2.13 18.04
CA GLU A 195 0.78 2.39 19.35
C GLU A 195 1.24 3.74 19.94
N ASP A 196 0.26 4.53 20.38
CA ASP A 196 0.40 5.83 21.03
C ASP A 196 1.35 6.84 20.32
N THR A 197 1.57 6.67 19.01
CA THR A 197 2.55 7.45 18.26
C THR A 197 1.98 7.96 16.94
N GLY A 198 2.52 9.10 16.49
CA GLY A 198 2.22 9.63 15.17
C GLY A 198 0.82 10.22 15.01
N GLY A 199 0.00 10.24 16.07
CA GLY A 199 -1.38 10.72 16.07
C GLY A 199 -2.42 9.60 16.19
N ALA A 200 -2.00 8.34 16.13
CA ALA A 200 -2.80 7.22 16.60
C ALA A 200 -2.87 7.25 18.14
N THR A 201 -4.01 6.84 18.69
CA THR A 201 -4.24 6.85 20.15
C THR A 201 -4.68 5.49 20.62
N GLY A 202 -4.11 5.02 21.73
CA GLY A 202 -4.46 3.74 22.33
C GLY A 202 -3.44 2.66 22.07
N GLY A 203 -3.45 1.66 22.94
CA GLY A 203 -2.68 0.44 22.76
C GLY A 203 -3.47 -0.60 21.99
N VAL A 204 -2.75 -1.47 21.30
CA VAL A 204 -3.29 -2.64 20.61
C VAL A 204 -3.04 -3.82 21.52
N ASN A 205 -4.02 -4.70 21.76
CA ASN A 205 -3.74 -5.88 22.59
C ASN A 205 -3.31 -7.10 21.75
N SER A 206 -2.75 -8.10 22.44
CA SER A 206 -2.27 -9.38 21.88
C SER A 206 -3.31 -10.26 21.12
N LYS A 207 -4.51 -9.74 20.83
CA LYS A 207 -5.60 -10.40 20.10
C LYS A 207 -6.18 -9.48 19.02
N GLU A 208 -5.54 -8.36 18.74
CA GLU A 208 -5.99 -7.36 17.80
C GLU A 208 -4.96 -7.18 16.69
N VAL A 209 -5.37 -6.46 15.67
CA VAL A 209 -4.48 -5.89 14.66
C VAL A 209 -4.54 -4.38 14.81
N PHE A 210 -3.53 -3.67 14.34
CA PHE A 210 -3.62 -2.22 14.17
C PHE A 210 -3.80 -1.94 12.69
N LYS A 211 -4.72 -1.06 12.31
CA LYS A 211 -5.00 -0.85 10.90
C LYS A 211 -5.60 0.51 10.57
N TYR A 212 -5.45 0.90 9.31
CA TYR A 212 -6.03 2.11 8.76
C TYR A 212 -7.47 1.86 8.25
N GLU A 213 -8.48 2.45 8.91
CA GLU A 213 -9.91 2.33 8.61
C GLU A 213 -10.46 3.57 7.86
N GLY A 214 -9.66 4.12 6.94
CA GLY A 214 -9.97 5.36 6.24
C GLY A 214 -9.97 5.24 4.72
N GLN A 215 -10.41 6.31 4.06
CA GLN A 215 -10.20 6.47 2.62
C GLN A 215 -8.71 6.70 2.32
N LEU A 216 -8.23 6.15 1.21
CA LEU A 216 -6.84 6.29 0.76
C LEU A 216 -6.66 7.61 0.03
N THR A 217 -6.39 8.67 0.79
CA THR A 217 -6.17 10.04 0.27
C THR A 217 -4.75 10.52 0.54
N VAL A 218 -4.33 11.54 -0.20
CA VAL A 218 -3.09 12.30 0.06
C VAL A 218 -3.46 13.77 0.33
N PRO A 219 -3.14 14.32 1.51
CA PRO A 219 -2.63 13.61 2.68
C PRO A 219 -3.67 12.62 3.23
N PHE A 220 -3.18 11.56 3.89
CA PHE A 220 -4.03 10.62 4.63
C PHE A 220 -4.35 11.20 6.01
N ASP A 221 -5.41 10.71 6.67
CA ASP A 221 -5.82 11.21 7.97
C ASP A 221 -5.52 10.19 9.07
N VAL A 222 -4.50 10.49 9.88
CA VAL A 222 -3.97 9.59 10.91
C VAL A 222 -5.01 9.17 11.97
N VAL A 223 -6.09 9.96 12.14
CA VAL A 223 -7.16 9.62 13.09
C VAL A 223 -7.94 8.36 12.70
N ASN A 224 -7.77 7.87 11.47
CA ASN A 224 -8.43 6.65 11.00
C ASN A 224 -7.66 5.37 11.38
N TYR A 225 -6.52 5.45 12.07
CA TYR A 225 -5.90 4.27 12.65
C TYR A 225 -6.67 3.78 13.87
N ASN A 226 -6.87 2.47 13.95
CA ASN A 226 -7.69 1.84 14.98
C ASN A 226 -7.14 0.46 15.36
N ASP A 227 -7.49 0.02 16.57
CA ASP A 227 -7.37 -1.38 16.96
C ASP A 227 -8.52 -2.20 16.34
N GLY A 228 -8.15 -3.21 15.56
CA GLY A 228 -9.01 -3.99 14.72
C GLY A 228 -9.34 -5.35 15.31
N SER A 229 -10.60 -5.76 15.20
CA SER A 229 -11.05 -7.14 15.39
C SER A 229 -11.36 -7.88 14.07
N SER A 230 -10.96 -7.29 12.96
CA SER A 230 -10.97 -7.88 11.62
C SER A 230 -9.65 -7.57 10.94
N SER A 231 -9.14 -8.55 10.20
CA SER A 231 -7.84 -8.54 9.54
C SER A 231 -8.03 -8.93 8.07
N SER A 232 -7.14 -8.46 7.19
CA SER A 232 -7.29 -8.66 5.75
C SER A 232 -5.95 -8.77 5.03
N PHE A 233 -5.15 -9.75 5.44
CA PHE A 233 -3.84 -10.02 4.85
C PHE A 233 -3.89 -10.08 3.32
N GLY A 234 -3.09 -9.22 2.70
CA GLY A 234 -2.93 -9.05 1.26
C GLY A 234 -4.13 -8.39 0.57
N GLN A 235 -5.08 -7.84 1.31
CA GLN A 235 -6.35 -7.33 0.79
C GLN A 235 -6.68 -5.95 1.38
N ALA A 236 -7.68 -5.29 0.80
CA ALA A 236 -8.18 -4.02 1.32
C ALA A 236 -8.72 -4.16 2.75
N ASN A 237 -8.36 -3.24 3.65
CA ASN A 237 -8.84 -3.28 5.03
C ASN A 237 -10.36 -3.30 5.09
N VAL A 238 -10.92 -4.17 5.91
CA VAL A 238 -12.36 -4.25 6.20
C VAL A 238 -12.63 -3.91 7.66
N TRP A 239 -13.66 -3.12 7.95
CA TRP A 239 -14.03 -2.72 9.32
C TRP A 239 -15.54 -2.59 9.50
N SER A 240 -15.98 -2.24 10.72
CA SER A 240 -17.40 -2.26 11.12
C SER A 240 -18.07 -3.59 10.77
N SER A 241 -17.44 -4.71 11.15
CA SER A 241 -17.91 -6.06 10.82
C SER A 241 -18.07 -6.33 9.31
N GLY A 242 -17.25 -5.69 8.47
CA GLY A 242 -17.26 -5.86 7.01
C GLY A 242 -18.25 -4.95 6.28
N GLU A 243 -18.90 -4.02 6.98
CA GLU A 243 -19.76 -3.00 6.36
C GLU A 243 -18.96 -2.03 5.48
N PHE A 244 -17.72 -1.74 5.88
CA PHE A 244 -16.82 -0.87 5.15
C PHE A 244 -15.56 -1.61 4.71
N SER A 245 -15.05 -1.20 3.54
CA SER A 245 -13.79 -1.66 2.98
C SER A 245 -13.04 -0.47 2.39
N GLN A 246 -11.71 -0.52 2.42
CA GLN A 246 -10.86 0.48 1.78
C GLN A 246 -11.12 0.50 0.28
N ASP A 247 -11.16 1.70 -0.29
CA ASP A 247 -11.37 1.89 -1.72
C ASP A 247 -10.06 2.25 -2.41
N PHE A 248 -9.64 1.39 -3.34
CA PHE A 248 -8.45 1.56 -4.18
C PHE A 248 -8.79 2.13 -5.57
N SER A 249 -10.06 2.46 -5.84
CA SER A 249 -10.53 2.89 -7.17
C SER A 249 -9.85 4.16 -7.67
N SER A 250 -9.37 5.03 -6.78
CA SER A 250 -8.58 6.22 -7.12
C SER A 250 -7.23 5.89 -7.79
N PHE A 251 -6.72 4.67 -7.63
CA PHE A 251 -5.43 4.25 -8.15
C PHE A 251 -5.52 3.34 -9.38
N ILE A 252 -6.71 2.82 -9.69
CA ILE A 252 -6.93 1.96 -10.86
C ILE A 252 -7.33 2.82 -12.05
N ALA A 253 -6.52 2.80 -13.10
CA ALA A 253 -6.91 3.40 -14.38
C ALA A 253 -8.05 2.56 -14.99
N VAL A 254 -9.26 3.10 -15.01
CA VAL A 254 -10.35 2.52 -15.80
C VAL A 254 -9.95 2.65 -17.26
N PRO A 255 -9.83 1.55 -18.04
CA PRO A 255 -9.64 1.66 -19.47
C PRO A 255 -10.82 2.44 -20.04
N GLU A 256 -10.58 3.64 -20.58
CA GLU A 256 -11.61 4.36 -21.32
C GLU A 256 -12.20 3.41 -22.36
N PRO A 257 -13.53 3.26 -22.47
CA PRO A 257 -14.11 2.43 -23.50
C PRO A 257 -13.59 2.95 -24.84
N ALA A 258 -12.84 2.10 -25.56
CA ALA A 258 -12.18 2.46 -26.80
C ALA A 258 -13.15 3.26 -27.66
N SER A 259 -12.86 4.55 -27.83
CA SER A 259 -13.72 5.46 -28.58
C SER A 259 -13.79 4.87 -29.99
N PHE A 260 -14.92 4.26 -30.34
CA PHE A 260 -15.15 3.70 -31.67
C PHE A 260 -15.02 4.86 -32.65
N LEU A 261 -13.86 4.95 -33.30
CA LEU A 261 -13.56 5.94 -34.31
C LEU A 261 -14.49 5.65 -35.50
N LEU A 262 -15.67 6.27 -35.52
CA LEU A 262 -16.64 6.18 -36.60
C LEU A 262 -16.09 6.98 -37.81
N LEU A 263 -15.07 6.42 -38.48
CA LEU A 263 -14.44 7.02 -39.64
C LEU A 263 -15.30 6.76 -40.90
N THR A 264 -16.12 7.75 -41.23
CA THR A 264 -16.58 8.16 -42.58
C THR A 264 -16.40 7.17 -43.75
N LEU A 265 -17.51 6.58 -44.21
CA LEU A 265 -17.68 6.15 -45.60
C LEU A 265 -19.06 6.61 -46.08
N GLY A 266 -19.09 7.59 -46.99
CA GLY A 266 -20.35 8.06 -47.57
C GLY A 266 -20.29 9.24 -48.54
N SER A 267 -19.12 9.80 -48.85
CA SER A 267 -18.98 10.83 -49.89
C SER A 267 -18.70 10.22 -51.27
N PHE A 268 -19.60 9.41 -51.83
CA PHE A 268 -19.58 9.08 -53.27
C PHE A 268 -20.98 8.71 -53.79
N ALA A 269 -21.79 9.73 -54.09
CA ALA A 269 -22.92 9.58 -55.01
C ALA A 269 -23.24 10.92 -55.71
N LEU A 270 -22.26 11.46 -56.43
CA LEU A 270 -22.52 12.35 -57.57
C LEU A 270 -21.78 11.80 -58.77
N LEU A 271 -22.50 11.15 -59.70
CA LEU A 271 -22.46 11.41 -61.15
C LEU A 271 -23.17 10.32 -61.97
N ARG A 272 -24.20 10.81 -62.70
CA ARG A 272 -24.61 10.44 -64.07
C ARG A 272 -25.19 9.04 -64.34
N ARG A 273 -26.46 9.04 -64.73
CA ARG A 273 -26.83 8.50 -66.06
C ARG A 273 -27.91 9.35 -66.73
N LYS A 274 -27.58 9.84 -67.92
CA LYS A 274 -28.50 10.47 -68.88
C LYS A 274 -29.45 9.41 -69.46
N ALA A 275 -30.70 9.79 -69.66
CA ALA A 275 -31.44 9.56 -70.89
C ALA A 275 -31.94 10.93 -71.37
#